data_AF-A0A428WNT7-F1
#
_entry.id   AF-A0A428WNT7-F1
#
_cell.length_a   1.000
_cell.length_b   1.000
_cell.length_c   1.000
_cell.angle_alpha   90.00
_cell.angle_beta   90.00
_cell.angle_gamma   90.00
#
_symmetry.space_group_name_H-M   'P 1'
#
loop_
_entity.id
_entity.type
_entity.pdbx_description
1 polymer ?
#
loop_
_entity_poly.entity_id
_entity_poly.type
_entity_poly.pdbx_seq_one_letter_code
_entity_poly.pdbx_strand_id
1 'polypeptide(L)'
;MIASARTAAAFHSPVAPLLTEATLAAAGLPLQPFDGMQVELVRASAKGKWHVPGTDASRCSHVSRAFGYRPASLPVQKISVLGEHDLCSSCASQVRLPGAAGVLHVAAGLIVAACQWVTELERLAPAMGWLDVARWSRQTPFGPPDPMPALLAELKGARGFACHRGTALAAWGRLRQRRDAALAAWGRLRQRRDAALAVAQQSAGPPGLRVLAARARDLLLGDRDTLSEAHALDAIAGGGRRMIYEPGLAPLAFDAWLRAVAADGDLGAGHTAMLAAVEGRLGGAEVRDVSLLPTPALTPSTGHATPAAWAAAEYRLARRHIVDGWCARLGAALHDGQMHTGGDDQLLLIAGWPIINEPDREVAYLTQYPVLARAVITSRYRHPQPEPQSIPWAVVLRVPAFAAGHAAAHHSDYLYAKTGVAVPHDGPVDDRDVRTLLRPAAGYLPEDSADDAAGPLPAVTAWRTEVGPGYDLRDWAREHGEYHWHLPQRWRWTPADDPHATGPGSARMLQQLCQALHRYTAVLVIAAGEPDALQRLELLVSPKAVNPDTGELTYQPYDLPHCPTVTVPWRRIIGLNDAW
;
A
#
# COMPACT_ATOMS: atom_id res chain seq x y z
N MET A 1 -17.84 -22.74 4.11
CA MET A 1 -17.67 -21.98 5.37
C MET A 1 -16.21 -21.52 5.55
N ILE A 2 -15.69 -20.65 4.66
CA ILE A 2 -14.26 -20.22 4.70
C ILE A 2 -14.10 -18.67 4.69
N ALA A 3 -15.17 -17.90 4.48
CA ALA A 3 -15.08 -16.44 4.30
C ALA A 3 -14.86 -15.62 5.60
N SER A 4 -15.29 -16.12 6.76
CA SER A 4 -15.32 -15.34 8.02
C SER A 4 -13.95 -15.08 8.66
N ALA A 5 -12.89 -15.82 8.30
CA ALA A 5 -11.58 -15.66 8.91
C ALA A 5 -10.70 -14.57 8.24
N ARG A 6 -10.99 -14.19 6.99
CA ARG A 6 -10.17 -13.22 6.24
C ARG A 6 -10.58 -11.77 6.45
N THR A 7 -11.84 -11.49 6.80
CA THR A 7 -12.31 -10.12 7.04
C THR A 7 -11.81 -9.50 8.35
N ALA A 8 -11.40 -10.31 9.33
CA ALA A 8 -10.87 -9.82 10.60
C ALA A 8 -9.39 -9.39 10.54
N ALA A 9 -8.65 -9.76 9.48
CA ALA A 9 -7.23 -9.44 9.34
C ALA A 9 -6.94 -8.00 8.87
N ALA A 10 -7.97 -7.22 8.53
CA ALA A 10 -7.81 -5.87 7.97
C ALA A 10 -7.64 -4.78 9.04
N PHE A 11 -7.85 -5.10 10.33
CA PHE A 11 -7.64 -4.18 11.43
C PHE A 11 -6.33 -4.47 12.15
N HIS A 12 -5.35 -3.58 12.03
CA HIS A 12 -4.19 -3.53 12.92
C HIS A 12 -4.58 -3.03 14.33
N SER A 13 -5.63 -3.62 14.93
CA SER A 13 -5.76 -3.61 16.39
C SER A 13 -5.39 -5.01 16.89
N PRO A 14 -4.24 -5.18 17.59
CA PRO A 14 -3.81 -6.48 18.11
C PRO A 14 -4.72 -7.04 19.22
N VAL A 15 -5.80 -6.34 19.57
CA VAL A 15 -6.80 -6.75 20.56
C VAL A 15 -8.19 -6.53 19.94
N ALA A 16 -8.99 -7.60 19.81
CA ALA A 16 -10.41 -7.47 19.50
C ALA A 16 -11.05 -6.59 20.57
N PRO A 17 -11.76 -5.50 20.21
CA PRO A 17 -12.28 -4.57 21.21
C PRO A 17 -13.27 -5.28 22.14
N LEU A 18 -13.19 -4.94 23.43
CA LEU A 18 -14.10 -5.47 24.44
C LEU A 18 -15.52 -4.95 24.19
N LEU A 19 -16.47 -5.87 24.14
CA LEU A 19 -17.88 -5.53 24.14
C LEU A 19 -18.30 -5.29 25.60
N THR A 20 -18.68 -4.06 25.92
CA THR A 20 -19.26 -3.67 27.20
C THR A 20 -20.53 -2.88 26.92
N GLU A 21 -21.37 -2.68 27.94
CA GLU A 21 -22.57 -1.86 27.78
C GLU A 21 -22.20 -0.45 27.29
N ALA A 22 -21.12 0.12 27.84
CA ALA A 22 -20.61 1.42 27.47
C ALA A 22 -20.12 1.47 26.01
N THR A 23 -19.37 0.46 25.54
CA THR A 23 -18.86 0.47 24.16
C THR A 23 -19.97 0.23 23.13
N LEU A 24 -20.97 -0.61 23.46
CA LEU A 24 -22.15 -0.80 22.62
C LEU A 24 -23.01 0.48 22.55
N ALA A 25 -23.26 1.13 23.69
CA ALA A 25 -24.01 2.38 23.75
C ALA A 25 -23.31 3.49 22.94
N ALA A 26 -21.99 3.64 23.11
CA ALA A 26 -21.19 4.61 22.36
C ALA A 26 -21.24 4.37 20.84
N ALA A 27 -21.29 3.11 20.41
CA ALA A 27 -21.41 2.75 19.01
C ALA A 27 -22.87 2.78 18.49
N GLY A 28 -23.84 3.15 19.33
CA GLY A 28 -25.26 3.22 18.97
C GLY A 28 -25.89 1.85 18.70
N LEU A 29 -25.42 0.81 19.39
CA LEU A 29 -25.95 -0.54 19.32
C LEU A 29 -26.83 -0.87 20.54
N PRO A 30 -27.92 -1.64 20.38
CA PRO A 30 -28.71 -2.09 21.50
C PRO A 30 -27.95 -3.12 22.35
N LEU A 31 -28.18 -3.10 23.66
CA LEU A 31 -27.61 -4.07 24.60
C LEU A 31 -28.07 -5.51 24.30
N GLN A 32 -29.32 -5.67 23.87
CA GLN A 32 -29.85 -6.95 23.43
C GLN A 32 -29.42 -7.25 21.98
N PRO A 33 -28.89 -8.45 21.69
CA PRO A 33 -28.97 -9.67 22.50
C PRO A 33 -27.77 -10.00 23.40
N PHE A 34 -26.79 -9.11 23.51
CA PHE A 34 -25.51 -9.41 24.14
C PHE A 34 -25.60 -9.63 25.65
N ASP A 35 -26.55 -8.96 26.30
CA ASP A 35 -26.89 -9.04 27.74
C ASP A 35 -27.14 -10.47 28.26
N GLY A 36 -27.55 -11.40 27.39
CA GLY A 36 -27.78 -12.81 27.75
C GLY A 36 -26.81 -13.80 27.12
N MET A 37 -25.81 -13.32 26.36
CA MET A 37 -24.88 -14.18 25.63
C MET A 37 -23.70 -14.58 26.52
N GLN A 38 -23.37 -15.87 26.48
CA GLN A 38 -22.25 -16.43 27.21
C GLN A 38 -21.30 -17.18 26.27
N VAL A 39 -20.01 -17.13 26.56
CA VAL A 39 -18.95 -17.89 25.90
C VAL A 39 -18.28 -18.82 26.89
N GLU A 40 -17.89 -19.98 26.40
CA GLU A 40 -17.17 -20.98 27.18
C GLU A 40 -15.67 -20.72 27.11
N LEU A 41 -15.04 -20.48 28.26
CA LEU A 41 -13.63 -20.13 28.36
C LEU A 41 -12.96 -20.90 29.51
N VAL A 42 -11.65 -21.07 29.42
CA VAL A 42 -10.82 -21.72 30.44
C VAL A 42 -9.70 -20.79 30.89
N ARG A 43 -9.18 -21.03 32.10
CA ARG A 43 -8.08 -20.28 32.67
C ARG A 43 -7.07 -21.23 33.30
N ALA A 44 -5.80 -21.08 32.96
CA ALA A 44 -4.74 -21.95 33.51
C ALA A 44 -4.42 -21.63 34.98
N SER A 45 -4.70 -20.40 35.45
CA SER A 45 -4.48 -19.97 36.83
C SER A 45 -5.50 -18.90 37.23
N ALA A 46 -5.80 -18.74 38.53
CA ALA A 46 -6.77 -17.75 39.02
C ALA A 46 -6.39 -16.28 38.78
N LYS A 47 -5.18 -15.99 38.29
CA LYS A 47 -4.71 -14.64 37.89
C LYS A 47 -4.29 -14.56 36.41
N GLY A 48 -4.38 -15.63 35.62
CA GLY A 48 -3.96 -15.68 34.22
C GLY A 48 -4.94 -15.07 33.22
N LYS A 49 -4.68 -15.20 31.92
CA LYS A 49 -5.61 -14.79 30.86
C LYS A 49 -6.68 -15.85 30.60
N TRP A 50 -7.79 -15.46 30.01
CA TRP A 50 -8.82 -16.37 29.50
C TRP A 50 -8.41 -16.96 28.14
N HIS A 51 -8.79 -18.21 27.92
CA HIS A 51 -8.47 -18.93 26.69
C HIS A 51 -9.69 -19.69 26.17
N VAL A 52 -9.77 -19.88 24.85
CA VAL A 52 -10.79 -20.69 24.21
C VAL A 52 -10.49 -22.17 24.45
N PRO A 53 -11.47 -22.98 24.90
CA PRO A 53 -11.30 -24.42 25.00
C PRO A 53 -11.11 -25.02 23.61
N GLY A 54 -10.12 -25.90 23.44
CA GLY A 54 -9.77 -26.48 22.13
C GLY A 54 -9.26 -27.91 22.23
N THR A 55 -9.40 -28.64 21.12
CA THR A 55 -8.78 -29.95 20.88
C THR A 55 -7.30 -29.78 20.51
N ASP A 56 -6.47 -30.82 20.63
CA ASP A 56 -5.01 -30.70 20.61
C ASP A 56 -4.43 -29.94 19.39
N ALA A 57 -5.05 -30.04 18.22
CA ALA A 57 -4.62 -29.33 17.00
C ALA A 57 -4.99 -27.84 16.94
N SER A 58 -5.96 -27.38 17.76
CA SER A 58 -6.47 -26.00 17.77
C SER A 58 -6.17 -25.24 19.07
N ARG A 59 -5.59 -25.94 20.06
CA ARG A 59 -5.36 -25.43 21.39
C ARG A 59 -4.20 -24.43 21.43
N CYS A 60 -4.41 -23.29 22.09
CA CYS A 60 -3.35 -22.33 22.39
C CYS A 60 -2.22 -23.01 23.19
N SER A 61 -0.97 -22.69 22.88
CA SER A 61 0.23 -23.27 23.52
C SER A 61 0.20 -23.18 25.05
N HIS A 62 -0.35 -22.10 25.63
CA HIS A 62 -0.51 -21.94 27.08
C HIS A 62 -1.50 -22.95 27.68
N VAL A 63 -2.62 -23.21 26.98
CA VAL A 63 -3.60 -24.20 27.40
C VAL A 63 -3.00 -25.60 27.23
N SER A 64 -2.31 -25.88 26.11
CA SER A 64 -1.62 -27.16 25.88
C SER A 64 -0.60 -27.48 26.96
N ARG A 65 0.21 -26.50 27.38
CA ARG A 65 1.14 -26.67 28.51
C ARG A 65 0.40 -26.96 29.81
N ALA A 66 -0.67 -26.23 30.11
CA ALA A 66 -1.44 -26.43 31.33
C ALA A 66 -2.08 -27.84 31.42
N PHE A 67 -2.53 -28.41 30.30
CA PHE A 67 -2.96 -29.82 30.21
C PHE A 67 -1.80 -30.81 30.42
N GLY A 68 -0.58 -30.48 29.95
CA GLY A 68 0.61 -31.32 30.17
C GLY A 68 1.05 -31.41 31.64
N TYR A 69 0.79 -30.37 32.45
CA TYR A 69 1.12 -30.33 33.88
C TYR A 69 -0.01 -30.80 34.81
N ARG A 70 -1.25 -30.87 34.33
CA ARG A 70 -2.43 -31.29 35.11
C ARG A 70 -3.25 -32.30 34.29
N PRO A 71 -3.26 -33.60 34.68
CA PRO A 71 -4.05 -34.62 33.98
C PRO A 71 -5.58 -34.40 34.08
N ALA A 72 -6.04 -33.54 35.00
CA ALA A 72 -7.44 -33.14 35.11
C ALA A 72 -7.74 -31.98 34.13
N SER A 73 -8.81 -32.10 33.37
CA SER A 73 -9.26 -31.07 32.42
C SER A 73 -9.45 -29.72 33.12
N LEU A 74 -8.98 -28.64 32.49
CA LEU A 74 -9.22 -27.28 32.99
C LEU A 74 -10.74 -27.01 33.03
N PRO A 75 -11.27 -26.45 34.13
CA PRO A 75 -12.70 -26.22 34.25
C PRO A 75 -13.15 -25.16 33.23
N VAL A 76 -14.10 -25.54 32.38
CA VAL A 76 -14.77 -24.63 31.44
C VAL A 76 -15.76 -23.76 32.23
N GLN A 77 -15.67 -22.46 32.03
CA GLN A 77 -16.56 -21.47 32.65
C GLN A 77 -17.35 -20.75 31.57
N LYS A 78 -18.65 -20.55 31.82
CA LYS A 78 -19.50 -19.72 31.00
C LYS A 78 -19.41 -18.29 31.50
N ILE A 79 -18.82 -17.41 30.70
CA ILE A 79 -18.71 -15.99 31.03
C ILE A 79 -19.49 -15.17 30.02
N SER A 80 -20.01 -14.03 30.49
CA SER A 80 -20.70 -13.07 29.63
C SER A 80 -19.82 -12.65 28.45
N VAL A 81 -20.42 -12.42 27.28
CA VAL A 81 -19.71 -11.71 26.19
C VAL A 81 -19.55 -10.23 26.48
N LEU A 82 -20.37 -9.69 27.38
CA LEU A 82 -20.23 -8.34 27.91
C LEU A 82 -19.31 -8.36 29.12
N GLY A 83 -18.16 -7.70 29.02
CA GLY A 83 -17.24 -7.57 30.14
C GLY A 83 -15.78 -7.33 29.75
N GLU A 84 -15.01 -6.84 30.73
CA GLU A 84 -13.57 -6.64 30.60
C GLU A 84 -12.83 -7.95 30.91
N HIS A 85 -12.84 -8.88 29.96
CA HIS A 85 -12.15 -10.16 30.11
C HIS A 85 -10.77 -10.10 29.44
N ASP A 86 -9.70 -10.26 30.23
CA ASP A 86 -8.33 -10.34 29.70
C ASP A 86 -8.11 -11.68 28.97
N LEU A 87 -8.46 -11.70 27.69
CA LEU A 87 -8.27 -12.84 26.79
C LEU A 87 -6.83 -12.90 26.28
N CYS A 88 -6.32 -14.12 26.11
CA CYS A 88 -5.06 -14.33 25.38
C CYS A 88 -5.21 -13.84 23.93
N SER A 89 -4.23 -13.08 23.42
CA SER A 89 -4.26 -12.50 22.07
C SER A 89 -4.47 -13.55 20.97
N SER A 90 -3.86 -14.74 21.11
CA SER A 90 -4.07 -15.86 20.17
C SER A 90 -5.46 -16.50 20.26
N CYS A 91 -6.12 -16.41 21.43
CA CYS A 91 -7.45 -16.98 21.65
C CYS A 91 -8.59 -15.98 21.36
N ALA A 92 -8.33 -14.67 21.45
CA ALA A 92 -9.33 -13.63 21.26
C ALA A 92 -10.04 -13.76 19.89
N SER A 93 -9.28 -14.06 18.83
CA SER A 93 -9.80 -14.28 17.47
C SER A 93 -10.50 -15.64 17.27
N GLN A 94 -10.40 -16.54 18.24
CA GLN A 94 -10.97 -17.90 18.18
C GLN A 94 -12.32 -18.00 18.90
N VAL A 95 -12.74 -16.97 19.64
CA VAL A 95 -14.05 -16.94 20.30
C VAL A 95 -15.14 -16.94 19.23
N ARG A 96 -15.87 -18.05 19.09
CA ARG A 96 -16.97 -18.19 18.12
C ARG A 96 -18.25 -18.58 18.85
N LEU A 97 -19.29 -17.78 18.67
CA LEU A 97 -20.66 -18.17 19.01
C LEU A 97 -21.33 -18.82 17.79
N PRO A 98 -22.15 -19.85 17.97
CA PRO A 98 -22.85 -20.48 16.86
C PRO A 98 -23.97 -19.59 16.30
N GLY A 99 -24.24 -19.74 15.00
CA GLY A 99 -25.40 -19.17 14.33
C GLY A 99 -25.46 -17.64 14.33
N ALA A 100 -26.68 -17.10 14.36
CA ALA A 100 -26.94 -15.66 14.25
C ALA A 100 -26.31 -14.83 15.40
N ALA A 101 -26.14 -15.44 16.57
CA ALA A 101 -25.47 -14.81 17.71
C ALA A 101 -24.00 -14.48 17.42
N GLY A 102 -23.27 -15.41 16.81
CA GLY A 102 -21.87 -15.18 16.42
C GLY A 102 -21.71 -14.12 15.35
N VAL A 103 -22.57 -14.11 14.34
CA VAL A 103 -22.54 -13.08 13.30
C VAL A 103 -22.78 -11.69 13.90
N LEU A 104 -23.77 -11.54 14.79
CA LEU A 104 -24.05 -10.27 15.46
C LEU A 104 -22.92 -9.85 16.43
N HIS A 105 -22.29 -10.79 17.12
CA HIS A 105 -21.15 -10.54 18.00
C HIS A 105 -19.94 -10.03 17.21
N VAL A 106 -19.59 -10.67 16.08
CA VAL A 106 -18.52 -10.20 15.20
C VAL A 106 -18.83 -8.82 14.63
N ALA A 107 -20.07 -8.60 14.18
CA ALA A 107 -20.51 -7.30 13.66
C ALA A 107 -20.40 -6.20 14.73
N ALA A 108 -20.83 -6.47 15.96
CA ALA A 108 -20.70 -5.54 17.07
C ALA A 108 -19.24 -5.21 17.39
N GLY A 109 -18.35 -6.22 17.41
CA GLY A 109 -16.91 -6.00 17.59
C GLY A 109 -16.31 -5.08 16.53
N LEU A 110 -16.66 -5.28 15.26
CA LEU A 110 -16.23 -4.40 14.16
C LEU A 110 -16.79 -2.97 14.30
N ILE A 111 -18.06 -2.84 14.67
CA ILE A 111 -18.72 -1.53 14.86
C ILE A 111 -18.10 -0.77 16.04
N VAL A 112 -17.79 -1.45 17.15
CA VAL A 112 -17.11 -0.84 18.30
C VAL A 112 -15.68 -0.42 17.93
N ALA A 113 -14.91 -1.28 17.23
CA ALA A 113 -13.57 -0.93 16.74
C ALA A 113 -13.63 0.32 15.86
N ALA A 114 -14.55 0.34 14.89
CA ALA A 114 -14.74 1.46 13.99
C ALA A 114 -15.18 2.72 14.74
N CYS A 115 -16.02 2.61 15.78
CA CYS A 115 -16.41 3.76 16.60
C CYS A 115 -15.22 4.38 17.35
N GLN A 116 -14.36 3.55 17.95
CA GLN A 116 -13.14 4.02 18.62
C GLN A 116 -12.20 4.69 17.62
N TRP A 117 -11.98 4.05 16.47
CA TRP A 117 -11.16 4.59 15.38
C TRP A 117 -11.69 5.93 14.86
N VAL A 118 -13.00 6.06 14.61
CA VAL A 118 -13.63 7.31 14.14
C VAL A 118 -13.51 8.41 15.18
N THR A 119 -13.69 8.08 16.46
CA THR A 119 -13.56 9.06 17.55
C THR A 119 -12.14 9.60 17.65
N GLU A 120 -11.13 8.74 17.48
CA GLU A 120 -9.73 9.16 17.46
C GLU A 120 -9.39 9.98 16.22
N LEU A 121 -9.92 9.60 15.04
CA LEU A 121 -9.80 10.40 13.83
C LEU A 121 -10.40 11.81 14.01
N GLU A 122 -11.61 11.92 14.56
CA GLU A 122 -12.27 13.20 14.85
C GLU A 122 -11.43 14.08 15.79
N ARG A 123 -10.80 13.46 16.81
CA ARG A 123 -9.94 14.17 17.77
C ARG A 123 -8.67 14.71 17.13
N LEU A 124 -8.06 13.95 16.22
CA LEU A 124 -6.77 14.28 15.61
C LEU A 124 -6.89 15.13 14.34
N ALA A 125 -8.02 15.03 13.63
CA ALA A 125 -8.26 15.68 12.33
C ALA A 125 -7.81 17.16 12.27
N PRO A 126 -8.10 18.02 13.28
CA PRO A 126 -7.74 19.44 13.21
C PRO A 126 -6.23 19.74 13.09
N ALA A 127 -5.36 18.78 13.46
CA ALA A 127 -3.91 18.94 13.47
C ALA A 127 -3.18 18.08 12.42
N MET A 128 -3.92 17.36 11.56
CA MET A 128 -3.33 16.45 10.59
C MET A 128 -2.72 17.18 9.39
N GLY A 129 -1.56 16.69 8.95
CA GLY A 129 -1.04 16.99 7.60
C GLY A 129 -1.46 15.93 6.59
N TRP A 130 -1.13 16.15 5.32
CA TRP A 130 -1.48 15.23 4.23
C TRP A 130 -0.98 13.79 4.41
N LEU A 131 0.21 13.61 5.01
CA LEU A 131 0.74 12.29 5.32
C LEU A 131 -0.10 11.55 6.38
N ASP A 132 -0.60 12.28 7.38
CA ASP A 132 -1.48 11.71 8.40
C ASP A 132 -2.81 11.32 7.77
N VAL A 133 -3.39 12.19 6.92
CA VAL A 133 -4.61 11.88 6.14
C VAL A 133 -4.43 10.61 5.32
N ALA A 134 -3.29 10.44 4.64
CA ALA A 134 -2.99 9.24 3.86
C ALA A 134 -2.89 7.99 4.73
N ARG A 135 -2.19 8.07 5.87
CA ARG A 135 -2.05 6.97 6.84
C ARG A 135 -3.40 6.55 7.42
N TRP A 136 -4.22 7.50 7.83
CA TRP A 136 -5.58 7.24 8.33
C TRP A 136 -6.47 6.65 7.24
N SER A 137 -6.43 7.19 6.03
CA SER A 137 -7.21 6.65 4.89
C SER A 137 -6.85 5.20 4.57
N ARG A 138 -5.56 4.80 4.70
CA ARG A 138 -5.11 3.41 4.53
C ARG A 138 -5.70 2.48 5.60
N GLN A 139 -5.82 2.95 6.84
CA GLN A 139 -6.22 2.15 8.01
C GLN A 139 -7.75 2.11 8.23
N THR A 140 -8.53 2.62 7.26
CA THR A 140 -9.98 2.78 7.39
C THR A 140 -10.75 1.45 7.53
N PRO A 141 -11.80 1.40 8.38
CA PRO A 141 -12.71 0.24 8.45
C PRO A 141 -13.62 0.05 7.27
N PHE A 142 -13.77 1.09 6.48
CA PHE A 142 -14.78 1.19 5.46
C PHE A 142 -14.21 0.89 4.06
N GLY A 143 -13.04 0.24 4.00
CA GLY A 143 -12.35 -0.08 2.76
C GLY A 143 -13.10 -1.11 1.91
N PRO A 144 -12.91 -1.10 0.57
CA PRO A 144 -13.50 -2.10 -0.31
C PRO A 144 -12.71 -3.43 -0.28
N PRO A 145 -13.39 -4.60 -0.21
CA PRO A 145 -14.85 -4.75 -0.07
C PRO A 145 -15.33 -4.43 1.35
N ASP A 146 -16.47 -3.74 1.46
CA ASP A 146 -17.09 -3.43 2.75
C ASP A 146 -17.45 -4.74 3.49
N PRO A 147 -16.88 -5.00 4.67
CA PRO A 147 -17.06 -6.27 5.36
C PRO A 147 -18.47 -6.44 5.92
N MET A 148 -19.17 -5.34 6.23
CA MET A 148 -20.41 -5.38 7.01
C MET A 148 -21.60 -5.98 6.23
N PRO A 149 -21.88 -5.60 4.97
CA PRO A 149 -22.98 -6.18 4.20
C PRO A 149 -22.82 -7.69 3.98
N ALA A 150 -21.60 -8.15 3.67
CA ALA A 150 -21.32 -9.57 3.45
C ALA A 150 -21.49 -10.38 4.74
N LEU A 151 -20.94 -9.89 5.86
CA LEU A 151 -21.10 -10.51 7.17
C LEU A 151 -22.58 -10.62 7.57
N LEU A 152 -23.34 -9.53 7.44
CA LEU A 152 -24.76 -9.51 7.82
C LEU A 152 -25.67 -10.25 6.83
N ALA A 153 -25.21 -10.54 5.60
CA ALA A 153 -25.93 -11.40 4.67
C ALA A 153 -25.99 -12.85 5.17
N GLU A 154 -25.02 -13.30 5.98
CA GLU A 154 -25.02 -14.65 6.58
C GLU A 154 -26.24 -14.88 7.49
N LEU A 155 -26.82 -13.80 8.06
CA LEU A 155 -28.06 -13.88 8.83
C LEU A 155 -29.27 -14.33 7.99
N LYS A 156 -29.24 -14.15 6.66
CA LYS A 156 -30.32 -14.61 5.76
C LYS A 156 -30.32 -16.14 5.58
N GLY A 157 -29.18 -16.80 5.74
CA GLY A 157 -29.04 -18.25 5.66
C GLY A 157 -29.60 -19.02 6.86
N ALA A 158 -29.89 -18.33 7.96
CA ALA A 158 -30.46 -18.91 9.19
C ALA A 158 -31.97 -19.23 9.11
N ARG A 159 -32.52 -19.44 7.90
CA ARG A 159 -33.94 -19.80 7.67
C ARG A 159 -34.31 -21.21 8.15
N GLY A 160 -33.32 -22.04 8.51
CA GLY A 160 -33.55 -23.42 8.99
C GLY A 160 -34.19 -23.56 10.38
N PHE A 161 -34.51 -22.47 11.08
CA PHE A 161 -34.96 -22.49 12.48
C PHE A 161 -36.47 -22.52 12.71
N ALA A 162 -37.30 -22.65 11.67
CA ALA A 162 -38.74 -22.44 11.78
C ALA A 162 -39.58 -23.73 11.64
N CYS A 163 -39.59 -24.58 12.66
CA CYS A 163 -40.59 -25.65 12.80
C CYS A 163 -41.94 -25.17 13.40
N HIS A 164 -42.03 -23.90 13.87
CA HIS A 164 -43.28 -23.30 14.34
C HIS A 164 -43.50 -21.89 13.76
N ARG A 165 -44.55 -21.73 12.93
CA ARG A 165 -44.83 -20.49 12.14
C ARG A 165 -44.97 -19.20 12.97
N GLY A 166 -45.49 -19.27 14.20
CA GLY A 166 -45.74 -18.07 15.03
C GLY A 166 -44.51 -17.49 15.73
N THR A 167 -43.71 -18.34 16.39
CA THR A 167 -42.50 -17.93 17.12
C THR A 167 -41.33 -17.63 16.19
N ALA A 168 -41.27 -18.31 15.04
CA ALA A 168 -40.26 -18.06 14.00
C ALA A 168 -40.40 -16.66 13.36
N LEU A 169 -41.63 -16.18 13.14
CA LEU A 169 -41.86 -14.87 12.54
C LEU A 169 -41.39 -13.73 13.47
N ALA A 170 -41.71 -13.83 14.77
CA ALA A 170 -41.27 -12.84 15.77
C ALA A 170 -39.76 -12.89 16.00
N ALA A 171 -39.15 -14.07 16.01
CA ALA A 171 -37.70 -14.23 16.10
C ALA A 171 -36.99 -13.65 14.88
N TRP A 172 -37.52 -13.88 13.68
CA TRP A 172 -37.00 -13.32 12.44
C TRP A 172 -37.17 -11.79 12.37
N GLY A 173 -38.30 -11.26 12.84
CA GLY A 173 -38.54 -9.82 12.98
C GLY A 173 -37.48 -9.14 13.87
N ARG A 174 -37.17 -9.73 15.04
CA ARG A 174 -36.11 -9.23 15.94
C ARG A 174 -34.71 -9.31 15.31
N LEU A 175 -34.40 -10.40 14.61
CA LEU A 175 -33.10 -10.54 13.90
C LEU A 175 -32.96 -9.51 12.78
N ARG A 176 -34.02 -9.26 12.01
CA ARG A 176 -34.05 -8.21 10.98
C ARG A 176 -33.84 -6.82 11.60
N GLN A 177 -34.55 -6.50 12.67
CA GLN A 177 -34.38 -5.22 13.37
C GLN A 177 -32.93 -5.00 13.84
N ARG A 178 -32.28 -6.05 14.38
CA ARG A 178 -30.87 -5.99 14.81
C ARG A 178 -29.90 -5.81 13.65
N ARG A 179 -30.14 -6.52 12.54
CA ARG A 179 -29.36 -6.35 11.31
C ARG A 179 -29.48 -4.91 10.80
N ASP A 180 -30.69 -4.39 10.74
CA ASP A 180 -30.96 -3.06 10.21
C ASP A 180 -30.36 -1.98 11.16
N ALA A 181 -30.38 -2.21 12.47
CA ALA A 181 -29.69 -1.36 13.45
C ALA A 181 -28.15 -1.37 13.29
N ALA A 182 -27.55 -2.55 13.06
CA ALA A 182 -26.12 -2.68 12.81
C ALA A 182 -25.69 -1.98 11.50
N LEU A 183 -26.47 -2.14 10.42
CA LEU A 183 -26.25 -1.42 9.16
C LEU A 183 -26.38 0.10 9.34
N ALA A 184 -27.38 0.55 10.10
CA ALA A 184 -27.55 1.97 10.39
C ALA A 184 -26.40 2.54 11.23
N ALA A 185 -25.92 1.80 12.24
CA ALA A 185 -24.75 2.19 13.02
C ALA A 185 -23.49 2.29 12.16
N TRP A 186 -23.23 1.28 11.32
CA TRP A 186 -22.12 1.27 10.37
C TRP A 186 -22.19 2.46 9.39
N GLY A 187 -23.39 2.75 8.85
CA GLY A 187 -23.64 3.90 7.97
C GLY A 187 -23.37 5.25 8.65
N ARG A 188 -23.77 5.43 9.91
CA ARG A 188 -23.47 6.65 10.68
C ARG A 188 -21.98 6.82 10.93
N LEU A 189 -21.26 5.75 11.28
CA LEU A 189 -19.82 5.80 11.47
C LEU A 189 -19.09 6.15 10.17
N ARG A 190 -19.59 5.65 9.03
CA ARG A 190 -19.08 6.02 7.70
C ARG A 190 -19.19 7.52 7.43
N GLN A 191 -20.37 8.10 7.71
CA GLN A 191 -20.62 9.54 7.54
C GLN A 191 -19.74 10.39 8.46
N ARG A 192 -19.60 10.00 9.73
CA ARG A 192 -18.72 10.66 10.69
C ARG A 192 -17.25 10.63 10.23
N ARG A 193 -16.81 9.48 9.73
CA ARG A 193 -15.48 9.32 9.11
C ARG A 193 -15.29 10.27 7.94
N ASP A 194 -16.27 10.38 7.03
CA ASP A 194 -16.16 11.29 5.87
C ASP A 194 -16.08 12.75 6.31
N ALA A 195 -16.88 13.16 7.29
CA ALA A 195 -16.81 14.50 7.87
C ALA A 195 -15.45 14.77 8.55
N ALA A 196 -14.92 13.82 9.31
CA ALA A 196 -13.64 13.96 9.98
C ALA A 196 -12.46 14.00 8.99
N LEU A 197 -12.49 13.20 7.91
CA LEU A 197 -11.51 13.29 6.83
C LEU A 197 -11.59 14.63 6.10
N ALA A 198 -12.79 15.18 5.89
CA ALA A 198 -12.95 16.51 5.30
C ALA A 198 -12.32 17.60 6.19
N VAL A 199 -12.49 17.52 7.52
CA VAL A 199 -11.81 18.42 8.47
C VAL A 199 -10.30 18.25 8.39
N ALA A 200 -9.80 17.01 8.36
CA ALA A 200 -8.36 16.74 8.28
C ALA A 200 -7.75 17.27 6.97
N GLN A 201 -8.46 17.16 5.85
CA GLN A 201 -8.05 17.73 4.55
C GLN A 201 -8.04 19.26 4.58
N GLN A 202 -9.03 19.88 5.21
CA GLN A 202 -9.06 21.34 5.41
C GLN A 202 -7.87 21.80 6.26
N SER A 203 -7.58 21.09 7.36
CA SER A 203 -6.43 21.38 8.23
C SER A 203 -5.08 21.17 7.55
N ALA A 204 -4.95 20.16 6.69
CA ALA A 204 -3.73 19.92 5.91
C ALA A 204 -3.45 21.05 4.90
N GLY A 205 -4.47 21.83 4.52
CA GLY A 205 -4.37 23.00 3.66
C GLY A 205 -4.18 22.67 2.17
N PRO A 206 -4.43 23.63 1.28
CA PRO A 206 -4.25 23.43 -0.15
C PRO A 206 -2.78 23.18 -0.49
N PRO A 207 -2.48 22.40 -1.55
CA PRO A 207 -1.15 22.30 -2.13
C PRO A 207 -0.81 23.62 -2.85
N GLY A 208 -0.51 24.67 -2.09
CA GLY A 208 -0.23 26.02 -2.60
C GLY A 208 1.23 26.21 -3.00
N LEU A 209 1.76 27.42 -2.77
CA LEU A 209 3.14 27.83 -3.10
C LEU A 209 4.21 26.84 -2.58
N ARG A 210 3.96 26.22 -1.42
CA ARG A 210 4.85 25.22 -0.83
C ARG A 210 5.12 24.03 -1.76
N VAL A 211 4.12 23.57 -2.51
CA VAL A 211 4.28 22.44 -3.45
C VAL A 211 5.10 22.85 -4.67
N LEU A 212 4.89 24.07 -5.18
CA LEU A 212 5.69 24.61 -6.28
C LEU A 212 7.14 24.83 -5.86
N ALA A 213 7.37 25.30 -4.63
CA ALA A 213 8.70 25.45 -4.04
C ALA A 213 9.37 24.08 -3.81
N ALA A 214 8.64 23.09 -3.30
CA ALA A 214 9.15 21.72 -3.14
C ALA A 214 9.55 21.10 -4.49
N ARG A 215 8.73 21.27 -5.53
CA ARG A 215 9.08 20.89 -6.91
C ARG A 215 10.38 21.58 -7.37
N ALA A 216 10.51 22.90 -7.15
CA ALA A 216 11.71 23.63 -7.54
C ALA A 216 12.97 23.07 -6.85
N ARG A 217 12.87 22.76 -5.55
CA ARG A 217 13.94 22.06 -4.82
C ARG A 217 14.27 20.73 -5.49
N ASP A 218 13.28 19.88 -5.73
CA ASP A 218 13.51 18.50 -6.21
C ASP A 218 14.14 18.48 -7.60
N LEU A 219 13.72 19.39 -8.49
CA LEU A 219 14.34 19.57 -9.80
C LEU A 219 15.83 19.90 -9.70
N LEU A 220 16.21 20.78 -8.77
CA LEU A 220 17.61 21.15 -8.58
C LEU A 220 18.40 20.09 -7.82
N LEU A 221 17.77 19.29 -6.95
CA LEU A 221 18.42 18.14 -6.33
C LEU A 221 18.70 17.02 -7.34
N GLY A 222 17.90 16.93 -8.40
CA GLY A 222 18.15 16.05 -9.54
C GLY A 222 19.19 16.59 -10.54
N ASP A 223 19.58 17.85 -10.44
CA ASP A 223 20.53 18.50 -11.34
C ASP A 223 21.99 18.20 -10.96
N ARG A 224 22.73 17.58 -11.90
CA ARG A 224 24.13 17.18 -11.69
C ARG A 224 25.05 18.37 -11.52
N ASP A 225 24.76 19.50 -12.17
CA ASP A 225 25.61 20.69 -12.10
C ASP A 225 25.48 21.33 -10.71
N THR A 226 24.24 21.47 -10.22
CA THR A 226 23.96 21.91 -8.85
C THR A 226 24.65 21.04 -7.79
N LEU A 227 24.59 19.71 -7.92
CA LEU A 227 25.28 18.81 -7.00
C LEU A 227 26.81 18.92 -7.11
N SER A 228 27.33 19.12 -8.32
CA SER A 228 28.77 19.31 -8.55
C SER A 228 29.28 20.60 -7.92
N GLU A 229 28.53 21.70 -8.01
CA GLU A 229 28.84 22.97 -7.33
C GLU A 229 28.88 22.79 -5.81
N ALA A 230 27.92 22.06 -5.23
CA ALA A 230 27.88 21.77 -3.80
C ALA A 230 29.10 20.92 -3.37
N HIS A 231 29.43 19.89 -4.16
CA HIS A 231 30.61 19.07 -3.93
C HIS A 231 31.91 19.87 -4.06
N ALA A 232 32.00 20.82 -4.99
CA ALA A 232 33.16 21.69 -5.14
C ALA A 232 33.38 22.55 -3.89
N LEU A 233 32.32 23.17 -3.35
CA LEU A 233 32.38 23.93 -2.10
C LEU A 233 32.86 23.09 -0.92
N ASP A 234 32.37 21.85 -0.81
CA ASP A 234 32.78 20.93 0.24
C ASP A 234 34.23 20.47 0.07
N ALA A 235 34.67 20.23 -1.17
CA ALA A 235 36.02 19.79 -1.49
C ALA A 235 37.07 20.86 -1.11
N ILE A 236 36.78 22.15 -1.36
CA ILE A 236 37.66 23.27 -0.95
C ILE A 236 37.93 23.24 0.57
N ALA A 237 36.92 22.86 1.38
CA ALA A 237 37.03 22.74 2.84
C ALA A 237 37.58 21.38 3.33
N GLY A 238 37.90 20.44 2.43
CA GLY A 238 38.38 19.10 2.78
C GLY A 238 37.28 18.14 3.24
N GLY A 239 36.03 18.33 2.81
CA GLY A 239 34.83 17.59 3.20
C GLY A 239 34.78 16.09 2.88
N GLY A 240 35.88 15.47 2.41
CA GLY A 240 35.97 14.04 2.10
C GLY A 240 35.81 13.09 3.31
N ARG A 241 35.63 13.60 4.53
CA ARG A 241 35.40 12.80 5.78
C ARG A 241 33.99 12.96 6.32
N ARG A 242 32.96 12.92 5.47
CA ARG A 242 31.57 12.91 5.93
C ARG A 242 31.21 11.60 6.58
N MET A 243 30.53 11.68 7.73
CA MET A 243 29.77 10.54 8.21
C MET A 243 28.60 10.31 7.26
N ILE A 244 28.31 9.03 6.95
CA ILE A 244 27.31 8.60 5.96
C ILE A 244 25.91 9.19 6.22
N TYR A 245 25.63 9.65 7.44
CA TYR A 245 24.32 10.14 7.88
C TYR A 245 24.14 11.66 7.80
N GLU A 246 25.17 12.44 7.45
CA GLU A 246 25.01 13.88 7.33
C GLU A 246 24.48 14.29 5.95
N PRO A 247 23.43 15.14 5.86
CA PRO A 247 22.97 15.66 4.59
C PRO A 247 24.10 16.38 3.85
N GLY A 248 24.12 16.21 2.52
CA GLY A 248 24.95 17.01 1.64
C GLY A 248 24.61 18.50 1.74
N LEU A 249 25.52 19.36 1.28
CA LEU A 249 25.37 20.81 1.38
C LEU A 249 24.13 21.32 0.63
N ALA A 250 23.87 20.86 -0.59
CA ALA A 250 22.72 21.26 -1.40
C ALA A 250 21.36 20.90 -0.74
N PRO A 251 21.10 19.63 -0.33
CA PRO A 251 19.89 19.29 0.43
C PRO A 251 19.66 20.17 1.66
N LEU A 252 20.70 20.40 2.46
CA LEU A 252 20.63 21.23 3.66
C LEU A 252 20.26 22.69 3.33
N ALA A 253 20.88 23.27 2.29
CA ALA A 253 20.63 24.62 1.84
C ALA A 253 19.21 24.79 1.27
N PHE A 254 18.75 23.83 0.48
CA PHE A 254 17.44 23.92 -0.17
C PHE A 254 16.28 23.64 0.78
N ASP A 255 16.45 22.78 1.78
CA ASP A 255 15.45 22.60 2.85
C ASP A 255 15.32 23.86 3.73
N ALA A 256 16.39 24.62 3.90
CA ALA A 256 16.31 25.93 4.57
C ALA A 256 15.53 26.94 3.72
N TRP A 257 15.81 27.01 2.42
CA TRP A 257 15.07 27.85 1.48
C TRP A 257 13.58 27.51 1.43
N LEU A 258 13.24 26.23 1.28
CA LEU A 258 11.86 25.75 1.19
C LEU A 258 11.06 26.14 2.44
N ARG A 259 11.62 25.96 3.63
CA ARG A 259 10.96 26.33 4.90
C ARG A 259 10.68 27.83 5.01
N ALA A 260 11.61 28.66 4.55
CA ALA A 260 11.45 30.12 4.59
C ALA A 260 10.44 30.62 3.55
N VAL A 261 10.53 30.15 2.30
CA VAL A 261 9.59 30.54 1.24
C VAL A 261 8.17 30.04 1.54
N ALA A 262 8.02 28.87 2.15
CA ALA A 262 6.71 28.33 2.51
C ALA A 262 6.01 29.07 3.67
N ALA A 263 6.76 29.82 4.51
CA ALA A 263 6.20 30.55 5.64
C ALA A 263 5.62 31.91 5.22
N ASP A 264 6.37 32.67 4.42
CA ASP A 264 6.07 34.09 4.16
C ASP A 264 5.94 34.42 2.65
N GLY A 265 6.21 33.48 1.75
CA GLY A 265 6.18 33.67 0.29
C GLY A 265 7.30 34.56 -0.26
N ASP A 266 8.17 35.10 0.59
CA ASP A 266 9.26 35.99 0.20
C ASP A 266 10.53 35.22 -0.22
N LEU A 267 10.95 35.41 -1.47
CA LEU A 267 12.20 34.85 -2.01
C LEU A 267 13.44 35.42 -1.28
N GLY A 268 13.36 36.64 -0.74
CA GLY A 268 14.42 37.25 0.06
C GLY A 268 14.67 36.52 1.37
N ALA A 269 13.59 36.11 2.07
CA ALA A 269 13.68 35.24 3.24
C ALA A 269 14.27 33.87 2.88
N GLY A 270 13.89 33.30 1.73
CA GLY A 270 14.46 32.07 1.17
C GLY A 270 15.97 32.15 0.99
N HIS A 271 16.45 33.21 0.34
CA HIS A 271 17.87 33.46 0.13
C HIS A 271 18.63 33.59 1.46
N THR A 272 18.10 34.38 2.39
CA THR A 272 18.69 34.58 3.72
C THR A 272 18.82 33.26 4.48
N ALA A 273 17.78 32.43 4.47
CA ALA A 273 17.79 31.12 5.13
C ALA A 273 18.77 30.15 4.48
N MET A 274 18.85 30.12 3.15
CA MET A 274 19.80 29.30 2.41
C MET A 274 21.24 29.67 2.75
N LEU A 275 21.55 30.98 2.69
CA LEU A 275 22.87 31.48 3.00
C LEU A 275 23.25 31.19 4.46
N ALA A 276 22.32 31.37 5.40
CA ALA A 276 22.54 31.05 6.80
C ALA A 276 22.84 29.55 7.02
N ALA A 277 22.18 28.65 6.28
CA ALA A 277 22.43 27.22 6.36
C ALA A 277 23.82 26.85 5.81
N VAL A 278 24.22 27.44 4.68
CA VAL A 278 25.56 27.26 4.09
C VAL A 278 26.66 27.83 4.98
N GLU A 279 26.48 29.02 5.54
CA GLU A 279 27.45 29.63 6.47
C GLU A 279 27.49 28.91 7.82
N GLY A 280 26.36 28.39 8.31
CA GLY A 280 26.34 27.53 9.49
C GLY A 280 27.17 26.26 9.31
N ARG A 281 27.24 25.74 8.06
CA ARG A 281 28.01 24.55 7.71
C ARG A 281 29.48 24.85 7.41
N LEU A 282 29.76 25.90 6.64
CA LEU A 282 31.08 26.16 6.03
C LEU A 282 31.73 27.46 6.49
N GLY A 283 31.03 28.32 7.24
CA GLY A 283 31.50 29.66 7.61
C GLY A 283 32.77 29.67 8.46
N GLY A 284 32.97 28.62 9.27
CA GLY A 284 34.19 28.41 10.05
C GLY A 284 35.20 27.44 9.42
N ALA A 285 34.94 26.94 8.21
CA ALA A 285 35.81 25.96 7.57
C ALA A 285 37.08 26.62 6.98
N GLU A 286 38.23 25.99 7.20
CA GLU A 286 39.49 26.40 6.58
C GLU A 286 39.56 25.92 5.12
N VAL A 287 40.14 26.73 4.24
CA VAL A 287 40.47 26.31 2.88
C VAL A 287 41.61 25.30 2.95
N ARG A 288 41.35 24.07 2.50
CA ARG A 288 42.30 22.95 2.47
C ARG A 288 42.96 22.79 1.12
N ASP A 289 42.25 23.12 0.04
CA ASP A 289 42.77 23.05 -1.32
C ASP A 289 42.48 24.35 -2.08
N VAL A 290 43.54 25.14 -2.29
CA VAL A 290 43.48 26.43 -2.98
C VAL A 290 43.32 26.26 -4.50
N SER A 291 43.70 25.10 -5.05
CA SER A 291 43.58 24.82 -6.49
C SER A 291 42.13 24.64 -6.96
N LEU A 292 41.22 24.40 -6.01
CA LEU A 292 39.79 24.27 -6.25
C LEU A 292 39.03 25.60 -6.12
N LEU A 293 39.72 26.71 -5.82
CA LEU A 293 39.09 28.03 -5.79
C LEU A 293 38.69 28.49 -7.21
N PRO A 294 37.69 29.38 -7.34
CA PRO A 294 37.23 29.87 -8.63
C PRO A 294 38.35 30.41 -9.51
N THR A 295 38.26 30.13 -10.82
CA THR A 295 39.14 30.69 -11.84
C THR A 295 38.27 31.30 -12.95
N PRO A 296 38.39 32.62 -13.24
CA PRO A 296 39.26 33.59 -12.59
C PRO A 296 38.84 33.90 -11.13
N ALA A 297 39.78 34.40 -10.33
CA ALA A 297 39.52 34.79 -8.93
C ALA A 297 38.48 35.92 -8.85
N LEU A 298 37.59 35.83 -7.87
CA LEU A 298 36.52 36.78 -7.56
C LEU A 298 37.02 37.96 -6.70
N THR A 299 38.04 37.72 -5.88
CA THR A 299 38.71 38.74 -5.07
C THR A 299 40.07 39.13 -5.67
N PRO A 300 40.45 40.42 -5.60
CA PRO A 300 41.82 40.82 -5.88
C PRO A 300 42.81 40.08 -4.98
N SER A 301 43.94 39.63 -5.55
CA SER A 301 44.99 38.94 -4.79
C SER A 301 45.80 39.87 -3.86
N THR A 302 45.67 41.18 -4.03
CA THR A 302 46.37 42.21 -3.25
C THR A 302 45.52 42.74 -2.08
N GLY A 303 46.15 43.19 -1.00
CA GLY A 303 45.46 43.78 0.16
C GLY A 303 45.16 42.80 1.31
N HIS A 304 45.55 41.53 1.20
CA HIS A 304 45.42 40.54 2.26
C HIS A 304 46.75 40.33 3.00
N ALA A 305 46.70 40.12 4.32
CA ALA A 305 47.88 39.93 5.16
C ALA A 305 48.65 38.63 4.86
N THR A 306 47.95 37.59 4.37
CA THR A 306 48.52 36.29 4.01
C THR A 306 47.76 35.66 2.85
N PRO A 307 48.37 34.70 2.11
CA PRO A 307 47.65 33.92 1.10
C PRO A 307 46.43 33.17 1.66
N ALA A 308 46.50 32.70 2.90
CA ALA A 308 45.37 32.05 3.57
C ALA A 308 44.22 33.03 3.84
N ALA A 309 44.52 34.28 4.19
CA ALA A 309 43.51 35.33 4.37
C ALA A 309 42.83 35.70 3.05
N TRP A 310 43.57 35.71 1.93
CA TRP A 310 43.01 35.84 0.59
C TRP A 310 42.11 34.64 0.25
N ALA A 311 42.61 33.41 0.39
CA ALA A 311 41.85 32.19 0.10
C ALA A 311 40.54 32.10 0.92
N ALA A 312 40.55 32.51 2.19
CA ALA A 312 39.36 32.57 3.03
C ALA A 312 38.35 33.64 2.57
N ALA A 313 38.82 34.77 2.03
CA ALA A 313 37.96 35.81 1.45
C ALA A 313 37.36 35.34 0.12
N GLU A 314 38.19 34.74 -0.74
CA GLU A 314 37.79 34.14 -2.02
C GLU A 314 36.72 33.06 -1.80
N TYR A 315 36.96 32.13 -0.88
CA TYR A 315 36.02 31.05 -0.55
C TYR A 315 34.69 31.59 0.00
N ARG A 316 34.71 32.66 0.79
CA ARG A 316 33.50 33.32 1.28
C ARG A 316 32.68 33.95 0.16
N LEU A 317 33.33 34.59 -0.81
CA LEU A 317 32.65 35.10 -2.01
C LEU A 317 32.13 33.97 -2.88
N ALA A 318 32.90 32.90 -3.07
CA ALA A 318 32.48 31.73 -3.84
C ALA A 318 31.20 31.09 -3.27
N ARG A 319 31.12 30.90 -1.94
CA ARG A 319 29.90 30.40 -1.28
C ARG A 319 28.69 31.29 -1.54
N ARG A 320 28.84 32.61 -1.37
CA ARG A 320 27.76 33.57 -1.62
C ARG A 320 27.30 33.54 -3.08
N HIS A 321 28.25 33.58 -4.00
CA HIS A 321 27.96 33.56 -5.44
C HIS A 321 27.22 32.29 -5.86
N ILE A 322 27.63 31.12 -5.36
CA ILE A 322 26.95 29.85 -5.63
C ILE A 322 25.53 29.85 -5.02
N VAL A 323 25.37 30.33 -3.78
CA VAL A 323 24.04 30.46 -3.14
C VAL A 323 23.14 31.42 -3.92
N ASP A 324 23.66 32.54 -4.42
CA ASP A 324 22.93 33.48 -5.27
C ASP A 324 22.45 32.79 -6.56
N GLY A 325 23.33 32.02 -7.21
CA GLY A 325 23.00 31.22 -8.38
C GLY A 325 21.93 30.16 -8.10
N TRP A 326 22.03 29.44 -6.98
CA TRP A 326 21.03 28.47 -6.54
C TRP A 326 19.67 29.13 -6.31
N CYS A 327 19.63 30.26 -5.60
CA CYS A 327 18.39 30.98 -5.35
C CYS A 327 17.77 31.51 -6.64
N ALA A 328 18.57 31.98 -7.59
CA ALA A 328 18.07 32.40 -8.91
C ALA A 328 17.46 31.23 -9.68
N ARG A 329 18.11 30.06 -9.71
CA ARG A 329 17.58 28.85 -10.36
C ARG A 329 16.30 28.33 -9.68
N LEU A 330 16.23 28.34 -8.36
CA LEU A 330 15.02 27.99 -7.61
C LEU A 330 13.88 28.97 -7.87
N GLY A 331 14.15 30.27 -7.89
CA GLY A 331 13.17 31.31 -8.21
C GLY A 331 12.64 31.16 -9.64
N ALA A 332 13.51 30.88 -10.61
CA ALA A 332 13.12 30.61 -11.99
C ALA A 332 12.24 29.35 -12.10
N ALA A 333 12.63 28.24 -11.45
CA ALA A 333 11.85 27.00 -11.45
C ALA A 333 10.49 27.15 -10.74
N LEU A 334 10.43 27.97 -9.68
CA LEU A 334 9.18 28.32 -9.00
C LEU A 334 8.27 29.13 -9.91
N HIS A 335 8.80 30.16 -10.58
CA HIS A 335 8.05 31.01 -11.50
C HIS A 335 7.54 30.23 -12.72
N ASP A 336 8.38 29.37 -13.28
CA ASP A 336 7.99 28.44 -14.35
C ASP A 336 6.81 27.55 -13.91
N GLY A 337 6.88 26.99 -12.69
CA GLY A 337 5.79 26.22 -12.11
C GLY A 337 4.49 27.02 -11.96
N GLN A 338 4.57 28.32 -11.62
CA GLN A 338 3.40 29.21 -11.52
C GLN A 338 2.81 29.56 -12.88
N MET A 339 3.61 29.69 -13.93
CA MET A 339 3.10 30.00 -15.28
C MET A 339 2.40 28.80 -15.91
N HIS A 340 2.81 27.57 -15.56
CA HIS A 340 2.22 26.33 -16.04
C HIS A 340 1.07 25.79 -15.17
N THR A 341 0.54 26.57 -14.22
CA THR A 341 -0.68 26.22 -13.48
C THR A 341 -1.98 26.47 -14.27
N GLY A 342 -1.89 26.94 -15.51
CA GLY A 342 -3.04 27.29 -16.33
C GLY A 342 -3.67 26.10 -17.08
N GLY A 343 -4.87 25.70 -16.67
CA GLY A 343 -5.92 25.14 -17.53
C GLY A 343 -6.02 23.62 -17.64
N ASP A 344 -4.90 22.89 -17.72
CA ASP A 344 -4.93 21.46 -18.03
C ASP A 344 -4.55 20.58 -16.82
N ASP A 345 -5.33 19.54 -16.62
CA ASP A 345 -4.97 18.42 -15.76
C ASP A 345 -4.00 17.50 -16.49
N GLN A 346 -3.37 16.61 -15.75
CA GLN A 346 -2.47 15.60 -16.26
C GLN A 346 -2.76 14.26 -15.59
N LEU A 347 -2.69 13.18 -16.39
CA LEU A 347 -2.69 11.84 -15.82
C LEU A 347 -1.36 11.58 -15.12
N LEU A 348 -1.42 11.01 -13.92
CA LEU A 348 -0.25 10.72 -13.11
C LEU A 348 -0.30 9.28 -12.61
N LEU A 349 0.70 8.48 -12.96
CA LEU A 349 0.96 7.20 -12.32
C LEU A 349 1.68 7.43 -11.00
N ILE A 350 1.18 6.81 -9.93
CA ILE A 350 1.91 6.66 -8.65
C ILE A 350 2.01 5.17 -8.33
N ALA A 351 3.22 4.62 -8.35
CA ALA A 351 3.54 3.30 -7.82
C ALA A 351 4.09 3.44 -6.39
N GLY A 352 3.52 2.69 -5.45
CA GLY A 352 3.75 2.85 -4.00
C GLY A 352 2.55 3.41 -3.24
N TRP A 353 1.33 3.19 -3.74
CA TRP A 353 0.10 3.76 -3.18
C TRP A 353 -0.56 2.88 -2.10
N PRO A 354 -1.02 3.42 -0.95
CA PRO A 354 -1.08 4.85 -0.60
C PRO A 354 0.24 5.42 -0.10
N ILE A 355 0.43 6.72 -0.29
CA ILE A 355 1.64 7.47 0.09
C ILE A 355 1.68 7.66 1.61
N ILE A 356 2.27 6.70 2.34
CA ILE A 356 2.27 6.69 3.82
C ILE A 356 3.65 6.75 4.46
N ASN A 357 4.71 6.75 3.66
CA ASN A 357 6.08 6.78 4.16
C ASN A 357 6.52 8.22 4.43
N GLU A 358 7.34 8.39 5.46
CA GLU A 358 7.85 9.71 5.87
C GLU A 358 8.64 10.44 4.76
N PRO A 359 9.49 9.76 3.96
CA PRO A 359 10.17 10.40 2.84
C PRO A 359 9.22 10.98 1.79
N ASP A 360 7.99 10.49 1.69
CA ASP A 360 7.01 10.90 0.68
C ASP A 360 5.99 11.92 1.23
N ARG A 361 6.26 12.50 2.43
CA ARG A 361 5.37 13.46 3.10
C ARG A 361 4.92 14.58 2.18
N GLU A 362 5.83 15.08 1.35
CA GLU A 362 5.60 16.28 0.53
C GLU A 362 4.73 16.02 -0.71
N VAL A 363 4.62 14.77 -1.14
CA VAL A 363 3.72 14.34 -2.22
C VAL A 363 2.45 13.64 -1.68
N ALA A 364 2.33 13.45 -0.36
CA ALA A 364 1.16 12.81 0.24
C ALA A 364 -0.16 13.56 -0.01
N TYR A 365 -0.11 14.86 -0.36
CA TYR A 365 -1.30 15.63 -0.73
C TYR A 365 -1.99 15.09 -1.98
N LEU A 366 -1.30 14.29 -2.80
CA LEU A 366 -1.89 13.65 -3.98
C LEU A 366 -3.06 12.72 -3.61
N THR A 367 -3.15 12.28 -2.35
CA THR A 367 -4.29 11.50 -1.81
C THR A 367 -5.64 12.22 -1.84
N GLN A 368 -5.65 13.53 -2.07
CA GLN A 368 -6.89 14.28 -2.27
C GLN A 368 -7.51 14.11 -3.65
N TYR A 369 -6.72 13.70 -4.64
CA TYR A 369 -7.18 13.58 -6.02
C TYR A 369 -7.84 12.22 -6.28
N PRO A 370 -8.85 12.17 -7.17
CA PRO A 370 -9.56 10.93 -7.46
C PRO A 370 -8.63 9.91 -8.12
N VAL A 371 -8.68 8.68 -7.60
CA VAL A 371 -8.05 7.51 -8.23
C VAL A 371 -8.95 7.04 -9.36
N LEU A 372 -8.47 7.17 -10.60
CA LEU A 372 -9.18 6.72 -11.80
C LEU A 372 -9.09 5.20 -11.96
N ALA A 373 -7.90 4.64 -11.75
CA ALA A 373 -7.66 3.21 -11.81
C ALA A 373 -6.59 2.80 -10.78
N ARG A 374 -6.63 1.53 -10.39
CA ARG A 374 -5.67 0.93 -9.47
C ARG A 374 -5.33 -0.49 -9.94
N ALA A 375 -4.06 -0.86 -9.82
CA ALA A 375 -3.61 -2.22 -10.09
C ALA A 375 -2.50 -2.63 -9.13
N VAL A 376 -2.36 -3.94 -8.92
CA VAL A 376 -1.26 -4.50 -8.12
C VAL A 376 0.02 -4.38 -8.95
N ILE A 377 1.10 -3.92 -8.34
CA ILE A 377 2.43 -3.87 -8.97
C ILE A 377 2.93 -5.30 -9.14
N THR A 378 3.40 -5.64 -10.33
CA THR A 378 4.04 -6.95 -10.59
C THR A 378 5.45 -6.71 -11.09
N SER A 379 6.45 -7.25 -10.42
CA SER A 379 7.82 -7.16 -10.88
C SER A 379 7.98 -7.89 -12.22
N ARG A 380 8.66 -7.22 -13.15
CA ARG A 380 9.14 -7.84 -14.39
C ARG A 380 10.51 -8.45 -14.10
N TYR A 381 10.79 -9.64 -14.63
CA TYR A 381 12.07 -10.34 -14.47
C TYR A 381 13.30 -9.54 -14.97
N ARG A 382 13.08 -8.39 -15.65
CA ARG A 382 14.13 -7.47 -16.07
C ARG A 382 13.63 -6.02 -15.97
N HIS A 383 13.90 -5.29 -14.88
CA HIS A 383 14.20 -3.85 -14.91
C HIS A 383 14.53 -3.29 -13.50
N PRO A 384 15.33 -2.20 -13.43
CA PRO A 384 15.90 -1.62 -12.20
C PRO A 384 14.94 -0.61 -11.55
N GLN A 385 13.66 -0.96 -11.41
CA GLN A 385 12.73 -0.11 -10.65
C GLN A 385 12.85 -0.44 -9.16
N PRO A 386 12.81 0.57 -8.27
CA PRO A 386 12.88 0.33 -6.84
C PRO A 386 11.75 -0.62 -6.43
N GLU A 387 12.11 -1.67 -5.69
CA GLU A 387 11.15 -2.59 -5.10
C GLU A 387 10.30 -1.80 -4.10
N PRO A 388 8.98 -1.67 -4.29
CA PRO A 388 8.14 -1.04 -3.28
C PRO A 388 7.99 -2.03 -2.11
N GLN A 389 8.96 -2.06 -1.20
CA GLN A 389 9.12 -3.10 -0.17
C GLN A 389 7.96 -3.15 0.86
N SER A 390 6.93 -2.30 0.75
CA SER A 390 5.84 -2.24 1.73
C SER A 390 4.44 -1.89 1.19
N ILE A 391 4.30 -1.50 -0.08
CA ILE A 391 3.05 -0.95 -0.61
C ILE A 391 2.76 -1.42 -2.04
N PRO A 392 1.67 -2.17 -2.28
CA PRO A 392 1.57 -2.98 -3.49
C PRO A 392 0.86 -2.35 -4.68
N TRP A 393 0.33 -1.13 -4.56
CA TRP A 393 -0.55 -0.57 -5.58
C TRP A 393 0.14 0.47 -6.44
N ALA A 394 -0.14 0.38 -7.73
CA ALA A 394 -0.03 1.50 -8.65
C ALA A 394 -1.43 2.10 -8.86
N VAL A 395 -1.51 3.42 -8.85
CA VAL A 395 -2.74 4.15 -9.15
C VAL A 395 -2.50 5.16 -10.26
N VAL A 396 -3.55 5.43 -11.04
CA VAL A 396 -3.59 6.56 -11.94
C VAL A 396 -4.50 7.62 -11.35
N LEU A 397 -3.96 8.82 -11.20
CA LEU A 397 -4.66 10.00 -10.72
C LEU A 397 -4.89 10.98 -11.87
N ARG A 398 -5.94 11.77 -11.75
CA ARG A 398 -6.12 13.02 -12.49
C ARG A 398 -5.72 14.16 -11.56
N VAL A 399 -4.67 14.89 -11.90
CA VAL A 399 -4.14 15.96 -11.04
C VAL A 399 -3.80 17.20 -11.87
N PRO A 400 -3.75 18.40 -11.29
CA PRO A 400 -3.20 19.56 -11.98
C PRO A 400 -1.77 19.31 -12.47
N ALA A 401 -1.38 19.88 -13.62
CA ALA A 401 -0.06 19.68 -14.20
C ALA A 401 1.10 19.96 -13.22
N PHE A 402 0.97 20.97 -12.35
CA PHE A 402 1.98 21.27 -11.35
C PHE A 402 2.19 20.13 -10.33
N ALA A 403 1.10 19.43 -9.97
CA ALA A 403 1.14 18.33 -9.02
C ALA A 403 1.77 17.08 -9.64
N ALA A 404 1.46 16.83 -10.92
CA ALA A 404 2.12 15.80 -11.71
C ALA A 404 3.63 16.07 -11.86
N GLY A 405 4.00 17.32 -12.14
CA GLY A 405 5.38 17.77 -12.24
C GLY A 405 6.14 17.65 -10.92
N HIS A 406 5.52 17.99 -9.78
CA HIS A 406 6.12 17.80 -8.46
C HIS A 406 6.35 16.31 -8.17
N ALA A 407 5.32 15.49 -8.36
CA ALA A 407 5.42 14.05 -8.12
C ALA A 407 6.53 13.39 -8.95
N ALA A 408 6.66 13.77 -10.23
CA ALA A 408 7.69 13.24 -11.12
C ALA A 408 9.12 13.72 -10.79
N ALA A 409 9.26 14.90 -10.19
CA ALA A 409 10.54 15.40 -9.69
C ALA A 409 10.91 14.78 -8.33
N HIS A 410 9.93 14.37 -7.53
CA HIS A 410 10.15 13.76 -6.22
C HIS A 410 10.85 12.40 -6.36
N HIS A 411 12.02 12.27 -5.72
CA HIS A 411 12.83 11.06 -5.74
C HIS A 411 12.80 10.36 -4.39
N SER A 412 12.33 9.11 -4.36
CA SER A 412 12.23 8.29 -3.15
C SER A 412 12.35 6.81 -3.52
N ASP A 413 12.92 6.02 -2.61
CA ASP A 413 12.99 4.56 -2.77
C ASP A 413 11.63 3.87 -2.62
N TYR A 414 10.63 4.58 -2.08
CA TYR A 414 9.32 4.02 -1.75
C TYR A 414 8.22 4.36 -2.75
N LEU A 415 8.45 5.36 -3.60
CA LEU A 415 7.45 5.91 -4.49
C LEU A 415 8.07 6.20 -5.86
N TYR A 416 7.39 5.74 -6.90
CA TYR A 416 7.70 6.09 -8.28
C TYR A 416 6.52 6.81 -8.91
N ALA A 417 6.79 7.96 -9.52
CA ALA A 417 5.80 8.75 -10.22
C ALA A 417 6.12 8.89 -11.70
N LYS A 418 5.10 8.85 -12.56
CA LYS A 418 5.27 9.08 -14.00
C LYS A 418 4.10 9.88 -14.57
N THR A 419 4.43 10.97 -15.24
CA THR A 419 3.48 11.81 -15.97
C THR A 419 2.96 11.10 -17.23
N GLY A 420 1.66 11.18 -17.45
CA GLY A 420 0.98 10.77 -18.68
C GLY A 420 0.56 11.96 -19.54
N VAL A 421 -0.46 11.74 -20.36
CA VAL A 421 -1.02 12.75 -21.26
C VAL A 421 -1.70 13.89 -20.49
N ALA A 422 -1.69 15.08 -21.08
CA ALA A 422 -2.48 16.21 -20.61
C ALA A 422 -3.96 15.97 -20.92
N VAL A 423 -4.85 16.41 -20.03
CA VAL A 423 -6.29 16.22 -20.13
C VAL A 423 -6.98 17.56 -19.83
N PRO A 424 -7.97 17.99 -20.64
CA PRO A 424 -8.73 19.20 -20.34
C PRO A 424 -9.42 19.09 -18.97
N HIS A 425 -9.36 20.14 -18.13
CA HIS A 425 -9.86 20.10 -16.74
C HIS A 425 -11.32 19.62 -16.56
N ASP A 426 -12.20 19.91 -17.51
CA ASP A 426 -13.60 19.45 -17.50
C ASP A 426 -13.89 18.35 -18.56
N GLY A 427 -12.84 17.87 -19.24
CA GLY A 427 -12.94 16.85 -20.28
C GLY A 427 -13.04 15.43 -19.72
N PRO A 428 -13.66 14.50 -20.48
CA PRO A 428 -13.60 13.08 -20.15
C PRO A 428 -12.14 12.58 -20.22
N VAL A 429 -11.81 11.63 -19.35
CA VAL A 429 -10.54 10.89 -19.43
C VAL A 429 -10.78 9.64 -20.28
N ASP A 430 -9.90 9.38 -21.26
CA ASP A 430 -9.93 8.13 -22.01
C ASP A 430 -9.37 6.98 -21.15
N ASP A 431 -10.18 5.95 -20.92
CA ASP A 431 -9.78 4.74 -20.18
C ASP A 431 -8.56 4.06 -20.82
N ARG A 432 -8.36 4.20 -22.14
CA ARG A 432 -7.18 3.68 -22.84
C ARG A 432 -5.90 4.34 -22.38
N ASP A 433 -5.91 5.65 -22.14
CA ASP A 433 -4.74 6.38 -21.65
C ASP A 433 -4.41 5.99 -20.21
N VAL A 434 -5.45 5.81 -19.38
CA VAL A 434 -5.32 5.31 -18.00
C VAL A 434 -4.70 3.91 -17.99
N ARG A 435 -5.21 2.97 -18.80
CA ARG A 435 -4.65 1.61 -18.92
C ARG A 435 -3.22 1.62 -19.45
N THR A 436 -2.94 2.43 -20.46
CA THR A 436 -1.61 2.57 -21.06
C THR A 436 -0.58 3.07 -20.05
N LEU A 437 -0.98 4.01 -19.20
CA LEU A 437 -0.12 4.56 -18.15
C LEU A 437 0.10 3.56 -16.99
N LEU A 438 -0.88 2.73 -16.67
CA LEU A 438 -0.82 1.75 -15.56
C LEU A 438 -0.05 0.46 -15.91
N ARG A 439 -0.11 0.02 -17.18
CA ARG A 439 0.49 -1.24 -17.67
C ARG A 439 2.00 -1.40 -17.42
N PRO A 440 2.86 -0.35 -17.48
CA PRO A 440 4.26 -0.47 -17.13
C PRO A 440 4.51 -0.97 -15.69
N ALA A 441 3.68 -0.54 -14.73
CA ALA A 441 3.82 -0.91 -13.31
C ALA A 441 3.11 -2.23 -12.98
N ALA A 442 1.93 -2.45 -13.55
CA ALA A 442 1.10 -3.62 -13.23
C ALA A 442 1.44 -4.88 -14.05
N GLY A 443 2.14 -4.73 -15.18
CA GLY A 443 2.37 -5.81 -16.14
C GLY A 443 1.08 -6.20 -16.87
N TYR A 444 0.15 -6.83 -16.15
CA TYR A 444 -1.15 -7.28 -16.62
C TYR A 444 -2.30 -6.59 -15.88
N LEU A 445 -3.32 -6.17 -16.64
CA LEU A 445 -4.55 -5.61 -16.11
C LEU A 445 -5.70 -6.61 -16.34
N PRO A 446 -6.55 -6.93 -15.34
CA PRO A 446 -7.71 -7.80 -15.55
C PRO A 446 -8.59 -7.38 -16.74
N GLU A 447 -8.71 -6.07 -16.94
CA GLU A 447 -9.44 -5.44 -18.04
C GLU A 447 -8.88 -5.80 -19.42
N ASP A 448 -7.59 -6.16 -19.53
CA ASP A 448 -6.97 -6.56 -20.81
C ASP A 448 -7.68 -7.78 -21.43
N SER A 449 -8.45 -8.55 -20.65
CA SER A 449 -9.14 -9.77 -21.10
C SER A 449 -10.66 -9.69 -21.06
N ALA A 450 -11.22 -8.51 -20.77
CA ALA A 450 -12.66 -8.32 -20.57
C ALA A 450 -13.47 -8.58 -21.85
N ASP A 451 -12.94 -8.16 -23.00
CA ASP A 451 -13.58 -8.27 -24.32
C ASP A 451 -13.07 -9.46 -25.14
N ASP A 452 -12.31 -10.35 -24.53
CA ASP A 452 -11.80 -11.54 -25.21
C ASP A 452 -12.93 -12.51 -25.59
N ALA A 453 -12.78 -13.15 -26.74
CA ALA A 453 -13.53 -14.35 -27.05
C ALA A 453 -13.22 -15.49 -26.05
N ALA A 454 -14.11 -16.49 -25.97
CA ALA A 454 -13.97 -17.60 -25.02
C ALA A 454 -12.69 -18.44 -25.22
N GLY A 455 -12.13 -18.47 -26.42
CA GLY A 455 -10.91 -19.22 -26.77
C GLY A 455 -9.61 -18.40 -26.69
N PRO A 456 -8.43 -19.06 -26.77
CA PRO A 456 -7.14 -18.37 -26.88
C PRO A 456 -7.08 -17.50 -28.13
N LEU A 457 -6.42 -16.34 -28.00
CA LEU A 457 -6.15 -15.47 -29.14
C LEU A 457 -5.12 -16.13 -30.07
N PRO A 458 -5.17 -15.92 -31.39
CA PRO A 458 -4.25 -16.56 -32.34
C PRO A 458 -2.76 -16.38 -31.99
N ALA A 459 -2.38 -15.20 -31.49
CA ALA A 459 -1.02 -14.94 -31.05
C ALA A 459 -0.62 -15.80 -29.84
N VAL A 460 -1.54 -16.06 -28.91
CA VAL A 460 -1.27 -16.94 -27.75
C VAL A 460 -1.03 -18.37 -28.20
N THR A 461 -1.84 -18.88 -29.13
CA THR A 461 -1.66 -20.21 -29.73
C THR A 461 -0.31 -20.32 -30.46
N ALA A 462 0.07 -19.28 -31.23
CA ALA A 462 1.37 -19.23 -31.87
C ALA A 462 2.52 -19.24 -30.83
N TRP A 463 2.44 -18.40 -29.79
CA TRP A 463 3.46 -18.36 -28.73
C TRP A 463 3.56 -19.65 -27.91
N ARG A 464 2.44 -20.34 -27.66
CA ARG A 464 2.45 -21.68 -27.03
C ARG A 464 3.18 -22.69 -27.89
N THR A 465 2.99 -22.62 -29.21
CA THR A 465 3.66 -23.48 -30.19
C THR A 465 5.18 -23.22 -30.21
N GLU A 466 5.60 -21.95 -30.21
CA GLU A 466 7.01 -21.54 -30.16
C GLU A 466 7.72 -22.00 -28.87
N VAL A 467 7.03 -21.91 -27.73
CA VAL A 467 7.56 -22.37 -26.43
C VAL A 467 7.71 -23.89 -26.38
N GLY A 468 6.97 -24.61 -27.23
CA GLY A 468 7.01 -26.07 -27.33
C GLY A 468 6.29 -26.78 -26.18
N PRO A 469 6.23 -28.12 -26.22
CA PRO A 469 5.59 -28.91 -25.17
C PRO A 469 6.34 -28.68 -23.84
N GLY A 470 5.58 -28.35 -22.80
CA GLY A 470 6.10 -28.38 -21.43
C GLY A 470 6.44 -29.81 -21.00
N TYR A 471 7.05 -29.96 -19.83
CA TYR A 471 7.11 -31.26 -19.17
C TYR A 471 5.67 -31.71 -18.88
N ASP A 472 5.29 -32.92 -19.30
CA ASP A 472 4.00 -33.46 -18.91
C ASP A 472 4.05 -33.85 -17.43
N LEU A 473 3.70 -32.88 -16.59
CA LEU A 473 3.64 -33.05 -15.14
C LEU A 473 2.64 -34.15 -14.73
N ARG A 474 1.72 -34.59 -15.62
CA ARG A 474 0.75 -35.67 -15.34
C ARG A 474 1.42 -37.03 -15.39
N ASP A 475 2.27 -37.25 -16.38
CA ASP A 475 3.04 -38.49 -16.50
C ASP A 475 4.05 -38.56 -15.37
N TRP A 476 4.75 -37.45 -15.11
CA TRP A 476 5.71 -37.36 -14.03
C TRP A 476 5.08 -37.63 -12.64
N ALA A 477 3.93 -37.02 -12.34
CA ALA A 477 3.22 -37.23 -11.08
C ALA A 477 2.67 -38.66 -10.93
N ARG A 478 2.26 -39.31 -12.04
CA ARG A 478 1.86 -40.73 -12.04
C ARG A 478 3.03 -41.65 -11.68
N GLU A 479 4.23 -41.34 -12.15
CA GLU A 479 5.44 -42.12 -11.88
C GLU A 479 5.97 -41.95 -10.46
N HIS A 480 5.80 -40.76 -9.84
CA HIS A 480 6.43 -40.42 -8.56
C HIS A 480 5.45 -40.30 -7.37
N GLY A 481 4.15 -40.47 -7.60
CA GLY A 481 3.10 -40.49 -6.56
C GLY A 481 2.47 -39.12 -6.22
N GLU A 482 1.23 -39.13 -5.71
CA GLU A 482 0.36 -37.94 -5.62
C GLU A 482 0.76 -36.86 -4.58
N TYR A 483 1.70 -37.14 -3.66
CA TYR A 483 1.92 -36.31 -2.46
C TYR A 483 3.31 -35.68 -2.33
N HIS A 484 4.22 -35.94 -3.27
CA HIS A 484 5.59 -35.43 -3.23
C HIS A 484 5.94 -34.72 -4.54
N TRP A 485 5.48 -33.48 -4.69
CA TRP A 485 5.86 -32.60 -5.79
C TRP A 485 7.32 -32.13 -5.63
N HIS A 486 8.28 -33.05 -5.74
CA HIS A 486 9.68 -32.76 -5.98
C HIS A 486 9.88 -32.48 -7.46
N LEU A 487 9.40 -31.32 -7.92
CA LEU A 487 9.45 -30.95 -9.34
C LEU A 487 10.86 -31.15 -9.90
N PRO A 488 11.00 -31.66 -11.14
CA PRO A 488 12.29 -31.81 -11.77
C PRO A 488 13.00 -30.46 -11.88
N GLN A 489 14.33 -30.46 -11.87
CA GLN A 489 15.11 -29.26 -12.17
C GLN A 489 14.66 -28.73 -13.54
N ARG A 490 14.17 -27.48 -13.59
CA ARG A 490 13.67 -26.82 -14.80
C ARG A 490 12.40 -27.44 -15.39
N TRP A 491 11.32 -27.44 -14.62
CA TRP A 491 9.99 -27.81 -15.11
C TRP A 491 9.33 -26.68 -15.93
N ARG A 492 8.39 -27.05 -16.81
CA ARG A 492 7.58 -26.14 -17.61
C ARG A 492 6.20 -26.74 -17.82
N TRP A 493 5.16 -25.92 -17.69
CA TRP A 493 3.80 -26.23 -18.05
C TRP A 493 3.32 -25.28 -19.15
N THR A 494 2.75 -25.83 -20.21
CA THR A 494 2.12 -25.08 -21.30
C THR A 494 0.64 -25.46 -21.35
N PRO A 495 -0.30 -24.51 -21.20
CA PRO A 495 -1.72 -24.70 -21.46
C PRO A 495 -2.06 -25.37 -22.80
N ALA A 496 -3.08 -26.23 -22.80
CA ALA A 496 -3.76 -26.58 -24.04
C ALA A 496 -4.66 -25.42 -24.52
N ASP A 497 -4.97 -25.40 -25.83
CA ASP A 497 -5.83 -24.37 -26.42
C ASP A 497 -7.31 -24.55 -26.06
N ASP A 498 -7.76 -25.80 -25.93
CA ASP A 498 -9.06 -26.11 -25.37
C ASP A 498 -8.92 -26.47 -23.87
N PRO A 499 -9.44 -25.63 -22.95
CA PRO A 499 -9.38 -25.91 -21.52
C PRO A 499 -10.17 -27.16 -21.14
N HIS A 500 -11.22 -27.53 -21.90
CA HIS A 500 -12.04 -28.72 -21.66
C HIS A 500 -11.41 -30.00 -22.24
N ALA A 501 -10.56 -29.90 -23.26
CA ALA A 501 -9.80 -31.04 -23.79
C ALA A 501 -8.82 -31.65 -22.77
N THR A 502 -8.49 -30.92 -21.71
CA THR A 502 -7.59 -31.39 -20.67
C THR A 502 -8.24 -32.38 -19.68
N GLY A 503 -9.58 -32.48 -19.67
CA GLY A 503 -10.34 -33.39 -18.80
C GLY A 503 -10.21 -33.12 -17.29
N PRO A 504 -11.04 -33.74 -16.44
CA PRO A 504 -11.06 -33.51 -14.98
C PRO A 504 -9.73 -33.79 -14.27
N GLY A 505 -8.90 -34.68 -14.83
CA GLY A 505 -7.59 -35.03 -14.28
C GLY A 505 -6.56 -33.90 -14.37
N SER A 506 -6.57 -33.10 -15.45
CA SER A 506 -5.61 -32.02 -15.63
C SER A 506 -5.94 -30.80 -14.75
N ALA A 507 -7.22 -30.52 -14.55
CA ALA A 507 -7.72 -29.54 -13.60
C ALA A 507 -7.25 -29.84 -12.16
N ARG A 508 -7.43 -31.09 -11.71
CA ARG A 508 -7.00 -31.57 -10.40
C ARG A 508 -5.48 -31.50 -10.25
N MET A 509 -4.74 -31.88 -11.28
CA MET A 509 -3.27 -31.77 -11.28
C MET A 509 -2.81 -30.33 -11.17
N LEU A 510 -3.40 -29.39 -11.93
CA LEU A 510 -3.05 -27.97 -11.85
C LEU A 510 -3.36 -27.36 -10.48
N GLN A 511 -4.45 -27.80 -9.86
CA GLN A 511 -4.78 -27.44 -8.49
C GLN A 511 -3.72 -27.96 -7.50
N GLN A 512 -3.29 -29.22 -7.64
CA GLN A 512 -2.22 -29.82 -6.84
C GLN A 512 -0.86 -29.14 -7.08
N LEU A 513 -0.55 -28.78 -8.32
CA LEU A 513 0.65 -28.02 -8.69
C LEU A 513 0.64 -26.64 -8.04
N CYS A 514 -0.49 -25.92 -8.06
CA CYS A 514 -0.61 -24.64 -7.35
C CYS A 514 -0.45 -24.80 -5.83
N GLN A 515 -0.98 -25.89 -5.25
CA GLN A 515 -0.78 -26.19 -3.83
C GLN A 515 0.69 -26.49 -3.50
N ALA A 516 1.39 -27.22 -4.38
CA ALA A 516 2.83 -27.46 -4.23
C ALA A 516 3.62 -26.15 -4.33
N LEU A 517 3.33 -25.35 -5.37
CA LEU A 517 3.99 -24.10 -5.68
C LEU A 517 3.58 -22.91 -4.79
N HIS A 518 2.60 -23.05 -3.90
CA HIS A 518 2.11 -21.94 -3.07
C HIS A 518 3.18 -21.23 -2.23
N ARG A 519 4.33 -21.89 -2.03
CA ARG A 519 5.54 -21.46 -1.29
C ARG A 519 6.77 -21.27 -2.18
N TYR A 520 6.66 -21.51 -3.47
CA TYR A 520 7.76 -21.41 -4.44
C TYR A 520 7.50 -20.29 -5.44
N THR A 521 8.57 -19.76 -6.01
CA THR A 521 8.52 -18.78 -7.10
C THR A 521 8.41 -19.52 -8.43
N ALA A 522 7.50 -19.08 -9.28
CA ALA A 522 7.37 -19.53 -10.66
C ALA A 522 7.40 -18.33 -11.60
N VAL A 523 7.82 -18.56 -12.84
CA VAL A 523 7.71 -17.58 -13.92
C VAL A 523 6.41 -17.85 -14.68
N LEU A 524 5.50 -16.89 -14.63
CA LEU A 524 4.24 -16.90 -15.38
C LEU A 524 4.42 -16.08 -16.66
N VAL A 525 4.27 -16.74 -17.80
CA VAL A 525 4.34 -16.12 -19.13
C VAL A 525 2.93 -15.89 -19.65
N ILE A 526 2.56 -14.64 -19.91
CA ILE A 526 1.20 -14.23 -20.27
C ILE A 526 1.19 -13.25 -21.44
N ALA A 527 0.05 -13.18 -22.12
CA ALA A 527 -0.27 -12.19 -23.13
C ALA A 527 -1.05 -11.02 -22.51
N ALA A 528 -0.40 -9.88 -22.36
CA ALA A 528 -0.99 -8.66 -21.82
C ALA A 528 -1.28 -7.63 -22.91
N GLY A 529 -2.19 -6.69 -22.63
CA GLY A 529 -2.65 -5.68 -23.57
C GLY A 529 -3.88 -6.09 -24.40
N GLU A 530 -4.34 -5.14 -25.20
CA GLU A 530 -5.50 -5.29 -26.09
C GLU A 530 -5.22 -6.34 -27.19
N PRO A 531 -6.25 -7.00 -27.75
CA PRO A 531 -6.07 -8.08 -28.72
C PRO A 531 -5.24 -7.72 -29.97
N ASP A 532 -5.24 -6.45 -30.39
CA ASP A 532 -4.49 -5.92 -31.54
C ASP A 532 -3.07 -5.43 -31.18
N ALA A 533 -2.73 -5.36 -29.90
CA ALA A 533 -1.47 -4.84 -29.38
C ALA A 533 -0.85 -5.73 -28.28
N LEU A 534 -1.02 -7.04 -28.41
CA LEU A 534 -0.56 -8.03 -27.42
C LEU A 534 0.96 -8.00 -27.22
N GLN A 535 1.37 -8.10 -25.95
CA GLN A 535 2.77 -8.27 -25.56
C GLN A 535 2.94 -9.52 -24.71
N ARG A 536 4.00 -10.27 -24.97
CA ARG A 536 4.43 -11.37 -24.11
C ARG A 536 5.14 -10.80 -22.88
N LEU A 537 4.62 -11.11 -21.69
CA LEU A 537 5.20 -10.71 -20.40
C LEU A 537 5.58 -11.92 -19.56
N GLU A 538 6.69 -11.79 -18.83
CA GLU A 538 7.18 -12.76 -17.87
C GLU A 538 7.11 -12.16 -16.46
N LEU A 539 6.33 -12.79 -15.58
CA LEU A 539 6.06 -12.34 -14.22
C LEU A 539 6.58 -13.34 -13.20
N LEU A 540 7.22 -12.86 -12.13
CA LEU A 540 7.56 -13.69 -10.98
C LEU A 540 6.37 -13.78 -10.03
N VAL A 541 5.85 -14.99 -9.84
CA VAL A 541 4.60 -15.22 -9.11
C VAL A 541 4.68 -16.41 -8.16
N SER A 542 3.82 -16.40 -7.15
CA SER A 542 3.43 -17.57 -6.38
C SER A 542 2.01 -17.97 -6.79
N PRO A 543 1.84 -19.03 -7.60
CA PRO A 543 0.52 -19.56 -7.96
C PRO A 543 -0.27 -19.93 -6.71
N LYS A 544 -1.56 -19.57 -6.66
CA LYS A 544 -2.42 -19.82 -5.47
C LYS A 544 -3.53 -20.80 -5.75
N ALA A 545 -4.25 -20.62 -6.87
CA ALA A 545 -5.37 -21.48 -7.22
C ALA A 545 -5.61 -21.47 -8.72
N VAL A 546 -6.16 -22.56 -9.24
CA VAL A 546 -6.77 -22.61 -10.57
C VAL A 546 -8.25 -22.90 -10.37
N ASN A 547 -9.10 -22.14 -11.04
CA ASN A 547 -10.50 -22.48 -11.21
C ASN A 547 -10.66 -23.19 -12.56
N PRO A 548 -10.88 -24.51 -12.58
CA PRO A 548 -10.98 -25.26 -13.82
C PRO A 548 -12.31 -25.02 -14.57
N ASP A 549 -13.35 -24.56 -13.86
CA ASP A 549 -14.66 -24.31 -14.46
C ASP A 549 -14.67 -22.99 -15.25
N THR A 550 -13.97 -21.98 -14.74
CA THR A 550 -13.81 -20.68 -15.42
C THR A 550 -12.53 -20.61 -16.26
N GLY A 551 -11.63 -21.58 -16.11
CA GLY A 551 -10.31 -21.55 -16.71
C GLY A 551 -9.53 -20.32 -16.27
N GLU A 552 -9.34 -20.14 -14.98
CA GLU A 552 -8.66 -18.97 -14.43
C GLU A 552 -7.54 -19.38 -13.48
N LEU A 553 -6.35 -18.79 -13.65
CA LEU A 553 -5.24 -18.92 -12.73
C LEU A 553 -5.18 -17.70 -11.81
N THR A 554 -5.31 -17.94 -10.52
CA THR A 554 -5.08 -16.95 -9.46
C THR A 554 -3.65 -17.06 -8.96
N TYR A 555 -2.90 -15.97 -8.99
CA TYR A 555 -1.54 -15.90 -8.48
C TYR A 555 -1.35 -14.71 -7.53
N GLN A 556 -0.26 -14.75 -6.76
CA GLN A 556 0.23 -13.64 -5.98
C GLN A 556 1.58 -13.18 -6.56
N PRO A 557 1.83 -11.88 -6.72
CA PRO A 557 3.16 -11.41 -7.12
C PRO A 557 4.20 -11.83 -6.07
N TYR A 558 5.35 -12.36 -6.51
CA TYR A 558 6.34 -12.96 -5.60
C TYR A 558 6.92 -11.94 -4.61
N ASP A 559 7.28 -10.75 -5.08
CA ASP A 559 7.93 -9.71 -4.26
C ASP A 559 6.95 -9.02 -3.28
N LEU A 560 5.67 -9.38 -3.31
CA LEU A 560 4.64 -8.72 -2.52
C LEU A 560 3.63 -9.74 -1.91
N PRO A 561 4.07 -10.53 -0.91
CA PRO A 561 3.30 -11.64 -0.31
C PRO A 561 2.06 -11.20 0.50
N HIS A 562 1.81 -9.89 0.63
CA HIS A 562 0.65 -9.32 1.30
C HIS A 562 -0.35 -8.65 0.32
N CYS A 563 -0.11 -8.73 -0.98
CA CYS A 563 -1.05 -8.24 -2.00
C CYS A 563 -2.30 -9.09 -2.11
N PRO A 564 -3.41 -8.48 -2.58
CA PRO A 564 -4.45 -9.24 -3.24
C PRO A 564 -3.91 -10.06 -4.40
N THR A 565 -4.51 -11.21 -4.60
CA THR A 565 -4.20 -12.07 -5.73
C THR A 565 -4.73 -11.49 -7.02
N VAL A 566 -4.02 -11.72 -8.12
CA VAL A 566 -4.44 -11.37 -9.47
C VAL A 566 -4.95 -12.64 -10.17
N THR A 567 -6.01 -12.50 -10.95
CA THR A 567 -6.60 -13.59 -11.74
C THR A 567 -6.33 -13.34 -13.21
N VAL A 568 -5.80 -14.35 -13.91
CA VAL A 568 -5.58 -14.33 -15.36
C VAL A 568 -6.35 -15.49 -15.98
N PRO A 569 -7.12 -15.26 -17.06
CA PRO A 569 -7.82 -16.32 -17.73
C PRO A 569 -6.86 -17.18 -18.57
N TRP A 570 -7.16 -18.47 -18.66
CA TRP A 570 -6.33 -19.50 -19.28
C TRP A 570 -5.96 -19.13 -20.72
N ARG A 571 -6.89 -18.53 -21.46
CA ARG A 571 -6.72 -18.04 -22.82
C ARG A 571 -5.61 -16.99 -23.00
N ARG A 572 -5.16 -16.33 -21.92
CA ARG A 572 -4.04 -15.37 -21.92
C ARG A 572 -2.72 -15.97 -21.40
N ILE A 573 -2.74 -17.20 -20.88
CA ILE A 573 -1.54 -17.84 -20.33
C ILE A 573 -0.77 -18.52 -21.47
N ILE A 574 0.50 -18.16 -21.65
CA ILE A 574 1.41 -18.80 -22.60
C ILE A 574 2.11 -19.99 -21.93
N GLY A 575 2.52 -19.85 -20.67
CA GLY A 575 3.11 -20.94 -19.90
C GLY A 575 3.41 -20.57 -18.44
N LEU A 576 3.74 -21.56 -17.64
CA LEU A 576 4.27 -21.43 -16.27
C LEU A 576 5.51 -22.30 -16.15
N ASN A 577 6.60 -21.78 -15.61
CA ASN A 577 7.86 -22.52 -15.51
C ASN A 577 8.63 -22.21 -14.23
N ASP A 578 9.66 -23.03 -13.97
CA ASP A 578 10.63 -22.79 -12.91
C ASP A 578 11.29 -21.42 -13.07
N ALA A 579 11.59 -20.76 -11.94
CA ALA A 579 12.29 -19.47 -11.93
C ALA A 579 13.82 -19.61 -12.07
N TRP A 580 14.37 -20.84 -12.03
CA TRP A 580 15.81 -21.13 -11.90
C TRP A 580 16.39 -22.03 -13.01
#